data_AF-A0A183UEZ8-F1
#
_entry.id   AF-A0A183UEZ8-F1
#
_cell.length_a   1.000
_cell.length_b   1.000
_cell.length_c   1.000
_cell.angle_alpha   90.00
_cell.angle_beta   90.00
_cell.angle_gamma   90.00
#
_symmetry.space_group_name_H-M   'P 1'
#
loop_
_entity.id
_entity.type
_entity.pdbx_description
1 polymer ?
#
loop_
_entity_poly.entity_id
_entity_poly.type
_entity_poly.pdbx_seq_one_letter_code
_entity_poly.pdbx_strand_id
1 'polypeptide(L)'
;MRRLGRFLLIAILTSGSPLCNSQFTSQTYPDPRVDPINCHTSAPGPVCDPGDILLPDEKRDLADRISQLLSLTSAIPNTAPACQPYAGKNLEILVAVIEKIGTIPAVPVDIEKFASSLKSRYQNYQDVSACDITVLIVNSRSDRQVFTVAGRDARLTKDILRAAFEHNIAQFKAHRFATGLEGMVEHIASAYTQAHAGQVLLPETLKQKALTFSPPLVASGVRQTTDEVTPIESSSLPSSIEAKGESPIVEVPASMTTEAGESENLWIDIMKQAVARCGNNQERIGKYVQAVVEEAMALSLRLIKDERYSSIEESIATHPEDAQARNAAWTNAKSEFIDDIYRRNMLTIRSAASERCPLKTNFRFVSKYWNLH
;
A
#
# COMPACT_ATOMS: atom_id res chain seq x y z
N MET A 1 23.66 9.40 -75.27
CA MET A 1 22.78 8.48 -74.50
C MET A 1 23.65 7.32 -74.06
N ARG A 2 23.62 6.75 -72.84
CA ARG A 2 22.62 6.74 -71.76
C ARG A 2 23.32 7.00 -70.39
N ARG A 3 22.61 7.55 -69.41
CA ARG A 3 23.13 7.74 -68.02
C ARG A 3 22.99 6.42 -67.24
N LEU A 4 24.04 5.98 -66.54
CA LEU A 4 23.89 4.97 -65.48
C LEU A 4 23.32 5.64 -64.22
N GLY A 5 22.10 5.27 -63.84
CA GLY A 5 21.51 5.67 -62.57
C GLY A 5 22.02 4.79 -61.42
N ARG A 6 22.71 5.39 -60.44
CA ARG A 6 22.96 4.75 -59.15
C ARG A 6 21.72 4.90 -58.28
N PHE A 7 20.94 3.82 -58.12
CA PHE A 7 19.92 3.74 -57.08
C PHE A 7 20.58 3.26 -55.78
N LEU A 8 20.70 4.16 -54.81
CA LEU A 8 21.12 3.83 -53.45
C LEU A 8 19.86 3.48 -52.63
N LEU A 9 19.59 2.18 -52.49
CA LEU A 9 18.54 1.68 -51.59
C LEU A 9 19.02 1.78 -50.14
N ILE A 10 18.67 2.87 -49.45
CA ILE A 10 18.85 2.99 -48.01
C ILE A 10 17.72 2.21 -47.33
N ALA A 11 18.03 0.97 -46.93
CA ALA A 11 17.15 0.18 -46.08
C ALA A 11 17.20 0.76 -44.65
N ILE A 12 16.24 1.62 -44.30
CA ILE A 12 16.05 2.07 -42.92
C ILE A 12 15.50 0.89 -42.13
N LEU A 13 16.39 0.16 -41.47
CA LEU A 13 16.03 -0.83 -40.46
C LEU A 13 15.50 -0.09 -39.23
N THR A 14 14.20 0.21 -39.23
CA THR A 14 13.48 0.59 -38.01
C THR A 14 13.44 -0.61 -37.09
N SER A 15 14.45 -0.73 -36.21
CA SER A 15 14.42 -1.64 -35.08
C SER A 15 13.31 -1.20 -34.13
N GLY A 16 12.10 -1.68 -34.40
CA GLY A 16 10.99 -1.60 -33.47
C GLY A 16 11.32 -2.44 -32.24
N SER A 17 12.01 -1.82 -31.28
CA SER A 17 12.13 -2.37 -29.94
C SER A 17 10.72 -2.70 -29.45
N PRO A 18 10.43 -3.95 -29.03
CA PRO A 18 9.15 -4.22 -28.40
C PRO A 18 9.03 -3.30 -27.19
N LEU A 19 7.95 -2.51 -27.13
CA LEU A 19 7.62 -1.72 -25.96
C LEU A 19 7.57 -2.68 -24.77
N CYS A 20 8.60 -2.61 -23.94
CA CYS A 20 8.71 -3.47 -22.77
C CYS A 20 7.72 -2.92 -21.76
N ASN A 21 6.49 -3.46 -21.78
CA ASN A 21 5.44 -3.13 -20.82
C ASN A 21 5.97 -3.46 -19.42
N SER A 22 6.52 -2.45 -18.74
CA SER A 22 7.14 -2.63 -17.43
C SER A 22 6.08 -2.96 -16.40
N GLN A 23 5.98 -4.25 -16.09
CA GLN A 23 5.10 -4.76 -15.05
C GLN A 23 5.80 -4.57 -13.70
N PHE A 24 5.37 -3.54 -12.96
CA PHE A 24 5.91 -3.29 -11.64
C PHE A 24 5.16 -4.07 -10.57
N THR A 25 5.90 -4.53 -9.57
CA THR A 25 5.38 -5.09 -8.33
C THR A 25 5.55 -4.05 -7.22
N SER A 26 4.88 -4.24 -6.08
CA SER A 26 5.04 -3.37 -4.91
C SER A 26 6.48 -3.35 -4.36
N GLN A 27 7.33 -4.30 -4.77
CA GLN A 27 8.77 -4.38 -4.44
C GLN A 27 9.67 -3.69 -5.47
N THR A 28 9.26 -3.61 -6.74
CA THR A 28 10.10 -3.10 -7.85
C THR A 28 9.70 -1.71 -8.36
N TYR A 29 8.53 -1.20 -7.97
CA TYR A 29 8.10 0.15 -8.32
C TYR A 29 9.04 1.21 -7.68
N PRO A 30 9.51 2.25 -8.38
CA PRO A 30 10.48 3.20 -7.81
C PRO A 30 9.84 4.10 -6.74
N ASP A 31 10.65 4.67 -5.84
CA ASP A 31 10.19 5.66 -4.83
C ASP A 31 10.56 7.06 -5.31
N PRO A 32 9.59 7.96 -5.60
CA PRO A 32 9.86 9.24 -6.24
C PRO A 32 10.66 10.21 -5.38
N ARG A 33 10.87 9.92 -4.08
CA ARG A 33 11.67 10.73 -3.16
C ARG A 33 13.16 10.42 -3.21
N VAL A 34 13.54 9.23 -3.67
CA VAL A 34 14.95 8.76 -3.70
C VAL A 34 15.39 8.24 -5.08
N ASP A 35 14.46 7.92 -5.96
CA ASP A 35 14.69 7.43 -7.32
C ASP A 35 13.81 8.18 -8.35
N PRO A 36 14.01 9.50 -8.51
CA PRO A 36 13.25 10.29 -9.49
C PRO A 36 13.51 9.84 -10.94
N ILE A 37 14.73 9.35 -11.22
CA ILE A 37 15.14 8.94 -12.57
C ILE A 37 14.27 7.77 -13.06
N ASN A 38 14.12 6.70 -12.27
CA ASN A 38 13.24 5.59 -12.66
C ASN A 38 11.75 5.94 -12.55
N CYS A 39 11.36 6.99 -11.81
CA CYS A 39 10.02 7.58 -11.87
C CYS A 39 9.79 8.52 -13.07
N HIS A 40 10.78 8.66 -13.96
CA HIS A 40 10.79 9.57 -15.11
C HIS A 40 10.51 11.03 -14.71
N THR A 41 11.15 11.49 -13.63
CA THR A 41 11.15 12.89 -13.16
C THR A 41 12.57 13.44 -13.05
N SER A 42 12.72 14.76 -13.17
CA SER A 42 14.03 15.44 -13.13
C SER A 42 14.57 15.68 -11.71
N ALA A 43 13.71 15.59 -10.70
CA ALA A 43 14.03 15.85 -9.30
C ALA A 43 13.13 15.01 -8.38
N PRO A 44 13.55 14.74 -7.12
CA PRO A 44 12.71 14.10 -6.12
C PRO A 44 11.37 14.82 -5.93
N GLY A 45 10.28 14.06 -5.79
CA GLY A 45 8.94 14.63 -5.68
C GLY A 45 7.87 13.64 -5.20
N PRO A 46 6.59 14.04 -5.25
CA PRO A 46 5.49 13.20 -4.79
C PRO A 46 4.92 12.28 -5.87
N VAL A 47 5.17 12.55 -7.16
CA VAL A 47 4.60 11.78 -8.29
C VAL A 47 5.65 10.84 -8.87
N CYS A 48 5.28 9.58 -9.05
CA CYS A 48 6.01 8.59 -9.82
C CYS A 48 5.17 8.13 -11.01
N ASP A 49 5.75 8.16 -12.21
CA ASP A 49 5.11 7.65 -13.42
C ASP A 49 6.17 7.10 -14.40
N PRO A 50 6.68 5.87 -14.15
CA PRO A 50 7.66 5.21 -15.01
C PRO A 50 7.08 4.78 -16.37
N GLY A 51 5.77 4.91 -16.59
CA GLY A 51 5.11 4.54 -17.84
C GLY A 51 4.89 5.70 -18.80
N ASP A 52 5.20 6.94 -18.39
CA ASP A 52 4.80 8.20 -19.04
C ASP A 52 3.32 8.17 -19.48
N ILE A 53 2.47 7.79 -18.52
CA ILE A 53 1.00 7.73 -18.66
C ILE A 53 0.40 9.13 -18.57
N LEU A 54 0.98 9.98 -17.73
CA LEU A 54 0.73 11.42 -17.66
C LEU A 54 1.67 12.13 -18.63
N LEU A 55 1.18 13.20 -19.27
CA LEU A 55 2.05 14.06 -20.07
C LEU A 55 3.10 14.75 -19.18
N PRO A 56 4.28 15.13 -19.71
CA PRO A 56 5.33 15.78 -18.92
C PRO A 56 4.87 17.04 -18.17
N ASP A 57 4.01 17.85 -18.80
CA ASP A 57 3.42 19.03 -18.16
C ASP A 57 2.38 18.65 -17.09
N GLU A 58 1.47 17.71 -17.38
CA GLU A 58 0.51 17.20 -16.39
C GLU A 58 1.19 16.61 -15.14
N LYS A 59 2.30 15.87 -15.34
CA LYS A 59 3.11 15.28 -14.28
C LYS A 59 3.78 16.36 -13.41
N ARG A 60 4.27 17.44 -14.04
CA ARG A 60 4.85 18.62 -13.36
C ARG A 60 3.78 19.39 -12.58
N ASP A 61 2.69 19.75 -13.24
CA ASP A 61 1.61 20.55 -12.65
C ASP A 61 0.95 19.81 -11.47
N LEU A 62 0.76 18.48 -11.57
CA LEU A 62 0.31 17.63 -10.44
C LEU A 62 1.32 17.63 -9.28
N ALA A 63 2.62 17.50 -9.56
CA ALA A 63 3.65 17.51 -8.53
C ALA A 63 3.78 18.87 -7.82
N ASP A 64 3.69 19.96 -8.58
CA ASP A 64 3.67 21.34 -8.07
C ASP A 64 2.42 21.58 -7.21
N ARG A 65 1.25 21.11 -7.66
CA ARG A 65 -0.03 21.21 -6.92
C ARG A 65 -0.01 20.42 -5.61
N ILE A 66 0.52 19.19 -5.63
CA ILE A 66 0.73 18.41 -4.40
C ILE A 66 1.66 19.19 -3.46
N SER A 67 2.81 19.66 -3.93
CA SER A 67 3.78 20.40 -3.11
C SER A 67 3.19 21.68 -2.49
N GLN A 68 2.34 22.40 -3.24
CA GLN A 68 1.58 23.54 -2.73
C GLN A 68 0.63 23.14 -1.60
N LEU A 69 -0.15 22.07 -1.78
CA LEU A 69 -1.09 21.57 -0.76
C LEU A 69 -0.36 21.06 0.49
N LEU A 70 0.74 20.32 0.33
CA LEU A 70 1.56 19.86 1.45
C LEU A 70 2.14 21.06 2.23
N SER A 71 2.62 22.09 1.53
CA SER A 71 3.08 23.34 2.16
C SER A 71 1.98 24.01 2.98
N LEU A 72 0.74 24.09 2.47
CA LEU A 72 -0.41 24.62 3.24
C LEU A 72 -0.73 23.76 4.47
N THR A 73 -0.76 22.44 4.33
CA THR A 73 -1.00 21.53 5.48
C THR A 73 0.13 21.52 6.50
N SER A 74 1.35 21.96 6.14
CA SER A 74 2.50 22.01 7.06
C SER A 74 2.31 22.99 8.23
N ALA A 75 1.42 23.97 8.09
CA ALA A 75 1.06 24.91 9.15
C ALA A 75 0.07 24.32 10.20
N ILE A 76 -0.49 23.15 9.93
CA ILE A 76 -1.51 22.51 10.77
C ILE A 76 -0.82 21.49 11.69
N PRO A 77 -0.91 21.64 13.02
CA PRO A 77 -0.24 20.70 13.93
C PRO A 77 -0.93 19.34 13.90
N ASN A 78 -0.18 18.28 13.59
CA ASN A 78 -0.71 16.93 13.68
C ASN A 78 -1.03 16.56 15.15
N THR A 79 -2.32 16.42 15.44
CA THR A 79 -2.86 16.08 16.77
C THR A 79 -2.76 14.60 17.16
N ALA A 80 -2.22 13.73 16.30
CA ALA A 80 -2.09 12.30 16.58
C ALA A 80 -0.99 12.01 17.63
N PRO A 81 -1.23 11.15 18.65
CA PRO A 81 -0.26 10.91 19.73
C PRO A 81 1.13 10.48 19.24
N ALA A 82 1.20 9.58 18.25
CA ALA A 82 2.47 9.10 17.67
C ALA A 82 3.29 10.20 16.97
N CYS A 83 2.66 11.31 16.58
CA CYS A 83 3.29 12.43 15.88
C CYS A 83 3.71 13.58 16.80
N GLN A 84 3.27 13.61 18.06
CA GLN A 84 3.66 14.65 19.03
C GLN A 84 5.19 14.80 19.22
N PRO A 85 6.01 13.72 19.21
CA PRO A 85 7.46 13.84 19.30
C PRO A 85 8.13 14.41 18.04
N TYR A 86 7.41 14.48 16.92
CA TYR A 86 7.94 14.79 15.59
C TYR A 86 7.39 16.13 15.07
N ALA A 87 7.70 17.22 15.78
CA ALA A 87 7.31 18.57 15.37
C ALA A 87 7.69 18.85 13.89
N GLY A 88 6.72 19.27 13.10
CA GLY A 88 6.87 19.51 11.65
C GLY A 88 6.60 18.31 10.74
N LYS A 89 6.35 17.10 11.27
CA LYS A 89 5.83 15.97 10.46
C LYS A 89 4.31 16.06 10.33
N ASN A 90 3.88 16.59 9.19
CA ASN A 90 2.48 16.68 8.77
C ASN A 90 2.25 15.84 7.50
N LEU A 91 1.03 15.85 6.96
CA LEU A 91 0.61 15.05 5.78
C LEU A 91 1.70 14.91 4.71
N GLU A 92 1.91 13.68 4.24
CA GLU A 92 2.75 13.36 3.07
C GLU A 92 1.86 12.66 2.05
N ILE A 93 1.75 13.17 0.82
CA ILE A 93 0.98 12.52 -0.25
C ILE A 93 1.95 12.07 -1.34
N LEU A 94 1.86 10.80 -1.71
CA LEU A 94 2.58 10.18 -2.82
C LEU A 94 1.58 9.63 -3.85
N VAL A 95 1.92 9.73 -5.13
CA VAL A 95 1.12 9.27 -6.26
C VAL A 95 1.95 8.33 -7.11
N ALA A 96 1.47 7.10 -7.27
CA ALA A 96 2.05 6.07 -8.11
C ALA A 96 1.13 5.80 -9.30
N VAL A 97 1.55 6.22 -10.49
CA VAL A 97 0.87 5.89 -11.77
C VAL A 97 1.57 4.68 -12.38
N ILE A 98 0.80 3.65 -12.73
CA ILE A 98 1.33 2.38 -13.23
C ILE A 98 0.53 1.90 -14.45
N GLU A 99 1.22 1.35 -15.44
CA GLU A 99 0.56 0.87 -16.66
C GLU A 99 -0.34 -0.32 -16.36
N LYS A 100 0.21 -1.29 -15.63
CA LYS A 100 -0.45 -2.49 -15.16
C LYS A 100 0.29 -3.05 -13.95
N ILE A 101 -0.44 -3.52 -12.95
CA ILE A 101 0.16 -4.20 -11.81
C ILE A 101 0.70 -5.57 -12.26
N GLY A 102 1.95 -5.87 -11.90
CA GLY A 102 2.58 -7.15 -12.24
C GLY A 102 1.87 -8.32 -11.57
N THR A 103 1.29 -9.20 -12.38
CA THR A 103 0.57 -10.40 -11.93
C THR A 103 1.45 -11.64 -11.94
N ILE A 104 1.38 -12.43 -10.87
CA ILE A 104 1.71 -13.86 -10.95
C ILE A 104 0.60 -14.53 -11.79
N PRO A 105 0.92 -15.43 -12.74
CA PRO A 105 -0.11 -16.16 -13.49
C PRO A 105 -1.13 -16.84 -12.56
N ALA A 106 -2.40 -16.83 -12.97
CA ALA A 106 -3.56 -17.37 -12.24
C ALA A 106 -4.02 -16.65 -10.95
N VAL A 107 -3.39 -15.54 -10.52
CA VAL A 107 -3.88 -14.73 -9.39
C VAL A 107 -4.48 -13.40 -9.88
N PRO A 108 -5.70 -13.01 -9.46
CA PRO A 108 -6.28 -11.71 -9.84
C PRO A 108 -5.47 -10.54 -9.25
N VAL A 109 -5.50 -9.39 -9.93
CA VAL A 109 -4.85 -8.15 -9.47
C VAL A 109 -5.53 -7.66 -8.18
N ASP A 110 -4.76 -7.54 -7.12
CA ASP A 110 -5.17 -6.95 -5.85
C ASP A 110 -4.43 -5.63 -5.64
N ILE A 111 -5.09 -4.52 -6.00
CA ILE A 111 -4.54 -3.17 -5.87
C ILE A 111 -4.44 -2.71 -4.40
N GLU A 112 -5.30 -3.20 -3.50
CA GLU A 112 -5.25 -2.87 -2.07
C GLU A 112 -3.99 -3.46 -1.43
N LYS A 113 -3.69 -4.73 -1.73
CA LYS A 113 -2.45 -5.39 -1.32
C LYS A 113 -1.22 -4.79 -1.98
N PHE A 114 -1.29 -4.42 -3.26
CA PHE A 114 -0.20 -3.71 -3.94
C PHE A 114 0.12 -2.38 -3.23
N ALA A 115 -0.89 -1.52 -3.05
CA ALA A 115 -0.73 -0.19 -2.45
C ALA A 115 -0.25 -0.28 -1.00
N SER A 116 -0.84 -1.16 -0.20
CA SER A 116 -0.45 -1.36 1.20
C SER A 116 1.00 -1.86 1.34
N SER A 117 1.40 -2.81 0.49
CA SER A 117 2.79 -3.30 0.44
C SER A 117 3.76 -2.21 -0.01
N LEU A 118 3.36 -1.39 -0.99
CA LEU A 118 4.18 -0.32 -1.55
C LEU A 118 4.42 0.80 -0.51
N LYS A 119 3.35 1.25 0.18
CA LYS A 119 3.45 2.20 1.31
C LYS A 119 4.35 1.66 2.41
N SER A 120 4.17 0.40 2.81
CA SER A 120 5.00 -0.23 3.86
C SER A 120 6.50 -0.25 3.50
N ARG A 121 6.83 -0.56 2.23
CA ARG A 121 8.22 -0.49 1.74
C ARG A 121 8.75 0.95 1.68
N TYR A 122 7.99 1.92 1.19
CA TYR A 122 8.37 3.35 1.22
C TYR A 122 8.61 3.88 2.64
N GLN A 123 7.96 3.28 3.64
CA GLN A 123 8.17 3.58 5.05
C GLN A 123 9.33 2.79 5.67
N ASN A 124 10.05 1.97 4.89
CA ASN A 124 11.18 1.13 5.28
C ASN A 124 10.88 0.20 6.47
N TYR A 125 9.63 -0.27 6.61
CA TYR A 125 9.18 -1.02 7.79
C TYR A 125 9.49 -0.29 9.12
N GLN A 126 9.27 1.02 9.15
CA GLN A 126 9.31 1.79 10.41
C GLN A 126 8.43 1.14 11.48
N ASP A 127 8.85 1.31 12.72
CA ASP A 127 8.15 0.84 13.92
C ASP A 127 6.66 1.19 13.85
N VAL A 128 5.78 0.24 14.16
CA VAL A 128 4.32 0.43 14.13
C VAL A 128 3.84 1.52 15.10
N SER A 129 4.67 1.92 16.07
CA SER A 129 4.45 3.06 16.96
C SER A 129 4.88 4.41 16.38
N ALA A 130 5.60 4.45 15.25
CA ALA A 130 6.03 5.68 14.61
C ALA A 130 4.85 6.46 13.97
N CYS A 131 5.05 7.77 13.81
CA CYS A 131 4.13 8.70 13.15
C CYS A 131 3.90 8.33 11.67
N ASP A 132 2.75 7.73 11.37
CA ASP A 132 2.35 7.28 10.04
C ASP A 132 1.37 8.27 9.38
N ILE A 133 1.96 9.22 8.64
CA ILE A 133 1.31 10.36 7.98
C ILE A 133 1.21 10.22 6.45
N THR A 134 1.75 9.14 5.88
CA THR A 134 1.86 8.97 4.42
C THR A 134 0.54 8.49 3.82
N VAL A 135 0.04 9.20 2.82
CA VAL A 135 -1.05 8.77 1.95
C VAL A 135 -0.48 8.42 0.59
N LEU A 136 -0.74 7.20 0.11
CA LEU A 136 -0.31 6.72 -1.19
C LEU A 136 -1.53 6.46 -2.07
N ILE A 137 -1.63 7.18 -3.17
CA ILE A 137 -2.62 6.97 -4.24
C ILE A 137 -1.96 6.14 -5.33
N VAL A 138 -2.55 5.00 -5.69
CA VAL A 138 -2.10 4.14 -6.80
C VAL A 138 -3.17 4.17 -7.90
N ASN A 139 -2.77 4.48 -9.12
CA ASN A 139 -3.62 4.44 -10.32
C ASN A 139 -3.04 3.44 -11.33
N SER A 140 -3.72 2.30 -11.52
CA SER A 140 -3.39 1.33 -12.56
C SER A 140 -4.25 1.52 -13.80
N ARG A 141 -3.61 1.94 -14.90
CA ARG A 141 -4.29 2.31 -16.16
C ARG A 141 -4.99 1.11 -16.81
N SER A 142 -4.27 0.00 -17.00
CA SER A 142 -4.77 -1.20 -17.66
C SER A 142 -5.81 -1.93 -16.81
N ASP A 143 -5.60 -1.98 -15.49
CA ASP A 143 -6.52 -2.66 -14.57
C ASP A 143 -7.76 -1.78 -14.27
N ARG A 144 -7.74 -0.50 -14.68
CA ARG A 144 -8.81 0.51 -14.49
C ARG A 144 -9.18 0.72 -13.03
N GLN A 145 -8.19 0.63 -12.14
CA GLN A 145 -8.37 0.71 -10.70
C GLN A 145 -7.54 1.86 -10.12
N VAL A 146 -8.17 2.61 -9.23
CA VAL A 146 -7.50 3.60 -8.38
C VAL A 146 -7.75 3.19 -6.94
N PHE A 147 -6.69 3.14 -6.12
CA PHE A 147 -6.79 2.82 -4.71
C PHE A 147 -5.96 3.80 -3.89
N THR A 148 -6.43 4.16 -2.71
CA THR A 148 -5.69 5.05 -1.80
C THR A 148 -5.54 4.37 -0.44
N VAL A 149 -4.30 4.30 0.04
CA VAL A 149 -3.99 3.84 1.40
C VAL A 149 -3.43 5.01 2.20
N ALA A 150 -4.04 5.30 3.34
CA ALA A 150 -3.59 6.36 4.25
C ALA A 150 -2.86 5.78 5.46
N GLY A 151 -2.02 6.61 6.07
CA GLY A 151 -1.41 6.32 7.35
C GLY A 151 -2.37 6.49 8.52
N ARG A 152 -2.17 5.74 9.60
CA ARG A 152 -3.01 5.80 10.82
C ARG A 152 -3.10 7.22 11.37
N ASP A 153 -1.97 7.92 11.42
CA ASP A 153 -1.80 9.20 12.09
C ASP A 153 -2.09 10.40 11.15
N ALA A 154 -2.51 10.12 9.91
CA ALA A 154 -3.17 11.10 9.04
C ALA A 154 -4.67 11.31 9.40
N ARG A 155 -5.25 10.45 10.24
CA ARG A 155 -6.65 10.50 10.72
C ARG A 155 -7.73 10.52 9.61
N LEU A 156 -7.40 10.07 8.41
CA LEU A 156 -8.33 9.93 7.29
C LEU A 156 -9.06 8.58 7.34
N THR A 157 -10.39 8.59 7.30
CA THR A 157 -11.20 7.36 7.28
C THR A 157 -11.28 6.75 5.87
N LYS A 158 -11.59 5.45 5.78
CA LYS A 158 -11.81 4.78 4.48
C LYS A 158 -12.91 5.46 3.65
N ASP A 159 -13.94 6.02 4.30
CA ASP A 159 -15.05 6.70 3.62
C ASP A 159 -14.64 8.03 3.01
N ILE A 160 -13.75 8.80 3.66
CA ILE A 160 -13.16 10.02 3.08
C ILE A 160 -12.35 9.68 1.82
N LEU A 161 -11.52 8.64 1.88
CA LEU A 161 -10.71 8.21 0.73
C LEU A 161 -11.58 7.69 -0.42
N ARG A 162 -12.70 7.01 -0.11
CA ARG A 162 -13.71 6.60 -1.10
C ARG A 162 -14.40 7.81 -1.72
N ALA A 163 -14.86 8.76 -0.91
CA ALA A 163 -15.50 10.00 -1.39
C ALA A 163 -14.55 10.82 -2.29
N ALA A 164 -13.26 10.89 -1.96
CA ALA A 164 -12.25 11.53 -2.81
C ALA A 164 -12.21 10.92 -4.22
N PHE A 165 -12.25 9.58 -4.33
CA PHE A 165 -12.31 8.89 -5.62
C PHE A 165 -13.67 9.08 -6.32
N GLU A 166 -14.78 8.91 -5.61
CA GLU A 166 -16.13 9.01 -6.17
C GLU A 166 -16.43 10.39 -6.77
N HIS A 167 -16.00 11.48 -6.11
CA HIS A 167 -16.11 12.84 -6.67
C HIS A 167 -15.33 13.02 -7.97
N ASN A 168 -14.24 12.27 -8.18
CA ASN A 168 -13.33 12.41 -9.31
C ASN A 168 -13.50 11.33 -10.40
N ILE A 169 -14.40 10.36 -10.20
CA ILE A 169 -14.60 9.21 -11.09
C ILE A 169 -14.89 9.59 -12.55
N ALA A 170 -15.50 10.76 -12.78
CA ALA A 170 -15.78 11.28 -14.12
C ALA A 170 -14.49 11.59 -14.91
N GLN A 171 -13.45 12.11 -14.25
CA GLN A 171 -12.16 12.41 -14.89
C GLN A 171 -11.44 11.12 -15.29
N PHE A 172 -11.41 10.13 -14.40
CA PHE A 172 -10.85 8.80 -14.68
C PHE A 172 -11.58 8.10 -15.84
N LYS A 173 -12.92 8.17 -15.90
CA LYS A 173 -13.72 7.67 -17.03
C LYS A 173 -13.46 8.42 -18.35
N ALA A 174 -13.07 9.68 -18.28
CA ALA A 174 -12.68 10.51 -19.43
C ALA A 174 -11.19 10.39 -19.81
N HIS A 175 -10.44 9.44 -19.22
CA HIS A 175 -8.99 9.28 -19.37
C HIS A 175 -8.15 10.50 -18.94
N ARG A 176 -8.72 11.42 -18.15
CA ARG A 176 -8.05 12.59 -17.58
C ARG A 176 -7.43 12.24 -16.23
N PHE A 177 -6.41 11.38 -16.28
CA PHE A 177 -5.78 10.82 -15.09
C PHE A 177 -5.18 11.91 -14.18
N ALA A 178 -4.50 12.90 -14.76
CA ALA A 178 -3.91 14.00 -14.01
C ALA A 178 -4.96 14.78 -13.20
N THR A 179 -6.00 15.29 -13.85
CA THR A 179 -7.10 16.03 -13.20
C THR A 179 -7.84 15.20 -12.16
N GLY A 180 -8.03 13.89 -12.41
CA GLY A 180 -8.67 12.98 -11.45
C GLY A 180 -7.81 12.75 -10.20
N LEU A 181 -6.49 12.62 -10.37
CA LEU A 181 -5.53 12.51 -9.27
C LEU A 181 -5.42 13.82 -8.49
N GLU A 182 -5.34 14.95 -9.18
CA GLU A 182 -5.30 16.29 -8.59
C GLU A 182 -6.50 16.53 -7.66
N GLY A 183 -7.73 16.31 -8.16
CA GLY A 183 -8.94 16.47 -7.36
C GLY A 183 -9.05 15.48 -6.19
N MET A 184 -8.40 14.31 -6.26
CA MET A 184 -8.29 13.40 -5.10
C MET A 184 -7.33 13.97 -4.04
N VAL A 185 -6.16 14.47 -4.46
CA VAL A 185 -5.17 15.11 -3.58
C VAL A 185 -5.77 16.32 -2.86
N GLU A 186 -6.51 17.17 -3.57
CA GLU A 186 -7.21 18.32 -2.99
C GLU A 186 -8.23 17.92 -1.92
N HIS A 187 -9.05 16.91 -2.21
CA HIS A 187 -10.05 16.40 -1.26
C HIS A 187 -9.37 15.82 0.00
N ILE A 188 -8.26 15.09 -0.18
CA ILE A 188 -7.47 14.49 0.90
C ILE A 188 -6.81 15.57 1.78
N ALA A 189 -6.20 16.59 1.19
CA ALA A 189 -5.57 17.69 1.92
C ALA A 189 -6.59 18.54 2.70
N SER A 190 -7.77 18.77 2.13
CA SER A 190 -8.90 19.43 2.79
C SER A 190 -9.43 18.60 3.97
N ALA A 191 -9.64 17.30 3.79
CA ALA A 191 -10.11 16.42 4.86
C ALA A 191 -9.08 16.27 6.00
N TYR A 192 -7.79 16.19 5.69
CA TYR A 192 -6.71 16.21 6.69
C TYR A 192 -6.75 17.50 7.53
N THR A 193 -6.90 18.64 6.85
CA THR A 193 -7.03 19.96 7.49
C THR A 193 -8.17 19.97 8.50
N GLN A 194 -9.35 19.49 8.12
CA GLN A 194 -10.53 19.43 9.00
C GLN A 194 -10.32 18.46 10.19
N ALA A 195 -9.76 17.28 9.93
CA ALA A 195 -9.52 16.25 10.94
C ALA A 195 -8.54 16.68 12.06
N HIS A 196 -7.58 17.56 11.75
CA HIS A 196 -6.62 18.08 12.72
C HIS A 196 -6.96 19.49 13.25
N ALA A 197 -7.79 20.27 12.57
CA ALA A 197 -8.33 21.55 13.07
C ALA A 197 -9.41 21.39 14.17
N GLY A 198 -9.73 20.16 14.59
CA GLY A 198 -10.70 19.87 15.64
C GLY A 198 -12.17 19.93 15.20
N GLN A 199 -12.44 20.05 13.90
CA GLN A 199 -13.79 19.94 13.36
C GLN A 199 -14.17 18.46 13.22
N VAL A 200 -15.18 18.03 13.99
CA VAL A 200 -15.70 16.66 13.93
C VAL A 200 -16.47 16.47 12.63
N LEU A 201 -15.96 15.58 11.76
CA LEU A 201 -16.66 15.13 10.57
C LEU A 201 -17.89 14.30 10.95
N LEU A 202 -19.07 14.93 10.90
CA LEU A 202 -20.35 14.23 10.86
C LEU A 202 -20.65 13.86 9.40
N PRO A 203 -21.07 12.62 9.10
CA PRO A 203 -21.53 12.25 7.75
C PRO A 203 -22.72 13.13 7.31
N GLU A 204 -22.68 13.65 6.08
CA GLU A 204 -23.71 14.57 5.56
C GLU A 204 -25.10 13.95 5.30
N THR A 205 -25.34 12.70 5.73
CA THR A 205 -26.58 11.96 5.43
C THR A 205 -27.77 12.28 6.36
N LEU A 206 -27.66 13.23 7.29
CA LEU A 206 -28.74 13.60 8.23
C LEU A 206 -29.03 15.11 8.37
N LYS A 207 -28.91 15.89 7.28
CA LYS A 207 -29.42 17.28 7.20
C LYS A 207 -30.35 17.54 6.02
N GLN A 208 -31.45 16.80 5.96
CA GLN A 208 -32.56 17.12 5.05
C GLN A 208 -33.93 17.18 5.74
N LYS A 209 -33.98 17.71 6.99
CA LYS A 209 -35.25 18.07 7.64
C LYS A 209 -35.12 19.10 8.76
N ALA A 210 -34.98 20.39 8.44
CA ALA A 210 -35.41 21.51 9.31
C ALA A 210 -35.45 22.88 8.59
N LEU A 211 -36.67 23.36 8.34
CA LEU A 211 -37.11 24.75 8.59
C LEU A 211 -36.28 25.93 8.04
N THR A 212 -36.58 26.33 6.80
CA THR A 212 -36.53 27.75 6.40
C THR A 212 -37.88 28.42 6.73
N PHE A 213 -37.92 29.18 7.82
CA PHE A 213 -38.99 30.15 8.07
C PHE A 213 -38.73 31.43 7.27
N SER A 214 -39.71 31.88 6.48
CA SER A 214 -39.77 33.24 5.92
C SER A 214 -41.22 33.70 5.70
N PRO A 215 -41.63 34.80 6.34
CA PRO A 215 -42.71 35.65 5.82
C PRO A 215 -42.35 37.15 5.89
N PRO A 216 -43.16 38.07 5.33
CA PRO A 216 -44.22 37.91 4.32
C PRO A 216 -44.08 38.88 3.13
N LEU A 217 -44.88 38.70 2.06
CA LEU A 217 -45.56 39.81 1.38
C LEU A 217 -46.77 39.35 0.55
N VAL A 218 -47.80 40.19 0.60
CA VAL A 218 -49.22 39.99 0.28
C VAL A 218 -49.55 39.86 -1.21
N ALA A 219 -50.45 38.93 -1.60
CA ALA A 219 -51.58 39.21 -2.52
C ALA A 219 -52.63 38.06 -2.61
N SER A 220 -53.90 38.43 -2.43
CA SER A 220 -55.21 37.79 -2.67
C SER A 220 -55.35 36.51 -3.54
N GLY A 221 -56.26 35.59 -3.17
CA GLY A 221 -56.61 34.47 -4.09
C GLY A 221 -57.62 33.36 -3.75
N VAL A 222 -58.60 33.53 -2.84
CA VAL A 222 -59.95 32.86 -2.82
C VAL A 222 -60.12 31.44 -3.45
N ARG A 223 -60.22 30.37 -2.62
CA ARG A 223 -61.40 29.45 -2.51
C ARG A 223 -61.23 28.26 -1.53
N GLN A 224 -62.33 27.93 -0.82
CA GLN A 224 -62.59 26.66 -0.09
C GLN A 224 -62.83 25.50 -1.09
N THR A 225 -62.71 24.20 -0.77
CA THR A 225 -63.43 23.35 0.23
C THR A 225 -62.53 22.18 0.68
N THR A 226 -62.33 21.87 1.98
CA THR A 226 -63.17 21.10 2.94
C THR A 226 -63.42 19.61 2.60
N ASP A 227 -63.27 18.78 3.66
CA ASP A 227 -63.85 17.44 3.91
C ASP A 227 -63.20 16.17 3.28
N GLU A 228 -63.16 14.98 3.92
CA GLU A 228 -63.16 14.57 5.35
C GLU A 228 -62.85 13.02 5.46
N VAL A 229 -62.63 12.52 6.69
CA VAL A 229 -62.73 11.10 7.18
C VAL A 229 -61.66 10.04 6.82
N THR A 230 -61.36 9.23 7.86
CA THR A 230 -60.38 8.14 8.01
C THR A 230 -61.09 6.74 8.06
N PRO A 231 -60.63 5.67 8.74
CA PRO A 231 -59.55 4.74 8.34
C PRO A 231 -59.90 3.21 8.45
N ILE A 232 -58.90 2.35 8.15
CA ILE A 232 -58.72 0.94 8.59
C ILE A 232 -59.78 -0.12 8.13
N GLU A 233 -59.31 -1.15 7.41
CA GLU A 233 -59.50 -2.54 7.86
C GLU A 233 -58.42 -3.49 7.28
N SER A 234 -58.29 -4.68 7.87
CA SER A 234 -57.16 -5.61 7.70
C SER A 234 -57.62 -7.06 7.68
N SER A 235 -57.04 -7.92 6.82
CA SER A 235 -56.44 -9.23 7.20
C SER A 235 -56.24 -10.24 6.05
N SER A 236 -55.19 -11.07 6.24
CA SER A 236 -55.08 -12.51 5.90
C SER A 236 -55.27 -13.06 4.48
N LEU A 237 -54.13 -13.46 3.90
CA LEU A 237 -53.81 -14.80 3.32
C LEU A 237 -54.65 -16.00 3.88
N PRO A 238 -54.77 -17.18 3.21
CA PRO A 238 -53.62 -17.89 2.59
C PRO A 238 -53.84 -18.88 1.40
N SER A 239 -52.71 -19.39 0.87
CA SER A 239 -52.51 -20.74 0.28
C SER A 239 -53.23 -21.15 -1.04
N SER A 240 -52.70 -22.01 -1.93
CA SER A 240 -51.37 -22.64 -2.12
C SER A 240 -51.30 -23.39 -3.47
N ILE A 241 -50.15 -24.03 -3.75
CA ILE A 241 -49.92 -25.29 -4.51
C ILE A 241 -49.15 -25.21 -5.87
N GLU A 242 -47.85 -25.55 -5.77
CA GLU A 242 -47.01 -26.44 -6.64
C GLU A 242 -46.79 -26.14 -8.15
N ALA A 243 -45.72 -26.58 -8.84
CA ALA A 243 -44.58 -27.48 -8.55
C ALA A 243 -43.40 -27.16 -9.53
N LYS A 244 -42.16 -27.67 -9.45
CA LYS A 244 -41.30 -28.36 -8.44
C LYS A 244 -39.82 -28.19 -8.89
N GLY A 245 -38.83 -28.49 -8.05
CA GLY A 245 -37.41 -28.51 -8.45
C GLY A 245 -36.40 -28.69 -7.29
N GLU A 246 -36.17 -29.93 -6.88
CA GLU A 246 -35.08 -30.37 -5.97
C GLU A 246 -33.69 -30.21 -6.63
N SER A 247 -32.52 -30.15 -5.97
CA SER A 247 -32.03 -30.18 -4.57
C SER A 247 -30.48 -29.99 -4.62
N PRO A 248 -29.71 -29.98 -3.49
CA PRO A 248 -29.99 -29.52 -2.14
C PRO A 248 -28.96 -28.48 -1.63
N ILE A 249 -29.22 -27.91 -0.45
CA ILE A 249 -28.22 -27.20 0.36
C ILE A 249 -27.37 -28.24 1.11
N VAL A 250 -26.05 -28.05 1.19
CA VAL A 250 -25.16 -28.79 2.10
C VAL A 250 -24.59 -27.82 3.12
N GLU A 251 -24.61 -28.23 4.38
CA GLU A 251 -24.15 -27.46 5.53
C GLU A 251 -22.64 -27.21 5.52
N VAL A 252 -22.21 -26.20 6.26
CA VAL A 252 -20.79 -25.91 6.53
C VAL A 252 -20.27 -26.86 7.62
N PRO A 253 -19.21 -27.66 7.36
CA PRO A 253 -18.27 -28.05 8.39
C PRO A 253 -17.11 -27.05 8.42
N ALA A 254 -16.92 -26.41 9.58
CA ALA A 254 -15.65 -25.76 9.88
C ALA A 254 -14.55 -26.83 10.07
N SER A 255 -13.28 -26.40 9.99
CA SER A 255 -12.08 -27.21 10.27
C SER A 255 -11.67 -28.26 9.22
N MET A 256 -11.10 -27.82 8.10
CA MET A 256 -9.96 -28.48 7.45
C MET A 256 -9.11 -27.47 6.66
N THR A 257 -8.37 -26.60 7.36
CA THR A 257 -7.14 -26.01 6.79
C THR A 257 -6.09 -27.11 6.78
N THR A 258 -5.78 -27.62 5.59
CA THR A 258 -4.79 -28.69 5.43
C THR A 258 -3.38 -28.17 5.71
N GLU A 259 -2.58 -28.93 6.46
CA GLU A 259 -1.18 -28.62 6.80
C GLU A 259 -0.32 -28.30 5.55
N ALA A 260 -0.72 -28.85 4.40
CA ALA A 260 -0.16 -28.53 3.09
C ALA A 260 -0.16 -27.03 2.76
N GLY A 261 -1.23 -26.30 3.08
CA GLY A 261 -1.33 -24.86 2.81
C GLY A 261 -0.43 -24.01 3.71
N GLU A 262 -0.22 -24.44 4.96
CA GLU A 262 0.71 -23.75 5.88
C GLU A 262 2.16 -23.98 5.46
N SER A 263 2.50 -25.21 5.04
CA SER A 263 3.80 -25.56 4.46
C SER A 263 4.08 -24.76 3.18
N GLU A 264 3.12 -24.64 2.27
CA GLU A 264 3.26 -23.85 1.04
C GLU A 264 3.49 -22.36 1.35
N ASN A 265 2.74 -21.79 2.31
CA ASN A 265 2.92 -20.40 2.74
C ASN A 265 4.33 -20.14 3.33
N LEU A 266 4.87 -21.07 4.12
CA LEU A 266 6.24 -20.98 4.63
C LEU A 266 7.28 -20.92 3.49
N TRP A 267 7.17 -21.79 2.49
CA TRP A 267 8.06 -21.78 1.33
C TRP A 267 7.91 -20.52 0.48
N ILE A 268 6.68 -20.01 0.32
CA ILE A 268 6.40 -18.73 -0.33
C ILE A 268 7.09 -17.57 0.42
N ASP A 269 7.05 -17.54 1.75
CA ASP A 269 7.71 -16.49 2.55
C ASP A 269 9.23 -16.58 2.50
N ILE A 270 9.80 -17.78 2.50
CA ILE A 270 11.23 -18.01 2.23
C ILE A 270 11.60 -17.51 0.82
N MET A 271 10.77 -17.78 -0.20
CA MET A 271 10.99 -17.28 -1.56
C MET A 271 10.91 -15.76 -1.65
N LYS A 272 9.99 -15.10 -0.92
CA LYS A 272 9.94 -13.63 -0.83
C LYS A 272 11.25 -13.06 -0.27
N GLN A 273 11.77 -13.65 0.82
CA GLN A 273 13.06 -13.25 1.39
C GLN A 273 14.23 -13.49 0.42
N ALA A 274 14.22 -14.62 -0.29
CA ALA A 274 15.22 -14.94 -1.31
C ALA A 274 15.21 -13.93 -2.46
N VAL A 275 14.05 -13.60 -3.02
CA VAL A 275 13.93 -12.59 -4.09
C VAL A 275 14.34 -11.20 -3.59
N ALA A 276 13.94 -10.82 -2.37
CA ALA A 276 14.29 -9.53 -1.78
C ALA A 276 15.81 -9.36 -1.52
N ARG A 277 16.52 -10.44 -1.19
CA ARG A 277 17.98 -10.40 -0.96
C ARG A 277 18.82 -10.63 -2.22
N CYS A 278 18.37 -11.50 -3.12
CA CYS A 278 19.17 -12.02 -4.24
C CYS A 278 18.71 -11.60 -5.64
N GLY A 279 17.56 -10.94 -5.75
CA GLY A 279 16.96 -10.57 -7.03
C GLY A 279 16.12 -11.68 -7.65
N ASN A 280 15.36 -11.32 -8.69
CA ASN A 280 14.31 -12.14 -9.28
C ASN A 280 14.77 -12.95 -10.50
N ASN A 281 15.85 -13.73 -10.38
CA ASN A 281 16.28 -14.65 -11.45
C ASN A 281 15.66 -16.04 -11.24
N GLN A 282 14.69 -16.40 -12.09
CA GLN A 282 13.93 -17.64 -12.01
C GLN A 282 14.81 -18.90 -12.18
N GLU A 283 15.87 -18.87 -12.98
CA GLU A 283 16.81 -20.01 -13.13
C GLU A 283 17.65 -20.25 -11.87
N ARG A 284 17.72 -19.25 -10.99
CA ARG A 284 18.59 -19.25 -9.80
C ARG A 284 17.80 -19.23 -8.48
N ILE A 285 16.47 -19.14 -8.53
CA ILE A 285 15.60 -19.04 -7.35
C ILE A 285 15.84 -20.15 -6.33
N GLY A 286 16.04 -21.40 -6.77
CA GLY A 286 16.36 -22.52 -5.87
C GLY A 286 17.65 -22.32 -5.08
N LYS A 287 18.69 -21.69 -5.69
CA LYS A 287 19.95 -21.36 -5.00
C LYS A 287 19.78 -20.18 -4.04
N TYR A 288 18.92 -19.23 -4.36
CA TYR A 288 18.61 -18.11 -3.48
C TYR A 288 17.81 -18.55 -2.26
N VAL A 289 16.81 -19.43 -2.45
CA VAL A 289 16.05 -20.10 -1.39
C VAL A 289 17.00 -20.90 -0.49
N GLN A 290 17.86 -21.73 -1.08
CA GLN A 290 18.87 -22.49 -0.34
C GLN A 290 19.74 -21.58 0.53
N ALA A 291 20.29 -20.50 -0.04
CA ALA A 291 21.13 -19.56 0.69
C ALA A 291 20.41 -18.89 1.88
N VAL A 292 19.14 -18.51 1.72
CA VAL A 292 18.32 -17.94 2.81
C VAL A 292 18.03 -18.95 3.90
N VAL A 293 17.68 -20.20 3.54
CA VAL A 293 17.41 -21.26 4.52
C VAL A 293 18.67 -21.64 5.30
N GLU A 294 19.81 -21.80 4.62
CA GLU A 294 21.09 -22.11 5.26
C GLU A 294 21.58 -20.96 6.15
N GLU A 295 21.44 -19.69 5.74
CA GLU A 295 21.76 -18.53 6.57
C GLU A 295 20.86 -18.46 7.81
N ALA A 296 19.54 -18.62 7.64
CA ALA A 296 18.58 -18.60 8.74
C ALA A 296 18.87 -19.72 9.76
N MET A 297 19.10 -20.95 9.29
CA MET A 297 19.44 -22.08 10.15
C MET A 297 20.77 -21.87 10.89
N ALA A 298 21.80 -21.37 10.20
CA ALA A 298 23.10 -21.07 10.81
C ALA A 298 23.02 -19.93 11.83
N LEU A 299 22.13 -18.95 11.65
CA LEU A 299 21.85 -17.90 12.63
C LEU A 299 21.08 -18.45 13.84
N SER A 300 20.02 -19.22 13.64
CA SER A 300 19.25 -19.84 14.74
C SER A 300 20.11 -20.73 15.63
N LEU A 301 20.96 -21.58 15.04
CA LEU A 301 21.89 -22.44 15.79
C LEU A 301 22.96 -21.67 16.57
N ARG A 302 23.23 -20.40 16.22
CA ARG A 302 24.12 -19.51 16.96
C ARG A 302 23.37 -18.74 18.04
N LEU A 303 22.16 -18.28 17.77
CA LEU A 303 21.29 -17.60 18.74
C LEU A 303 20.94 -18.51 19.91
N ILE A 304 20.56 -19.76 19.67
CA ILE A 304 20.27 -20.76 20.71
C ILE A 304 21.49 -21.03 21.64
N LYS A 305 22.71 -20.66 21.21
CA LYS A 305 23.95 -20.78 22.00
C LYS A 305 24.42 -19.46 22.62
N ASP A 306 23.70 -18.35 22.40
CA ASP A 306 24.06 -17.03 22.91
C ASP A 306 23.33 -16.77 24.24
N GLU A 307 24.09 -16.65 25.33
CA GLU A 307 23.56 -16.48 26.69
C GLU A 307 22.59 -15.29 26.81
N ARG A 308 22.79 -14.22 26.02
CA ARG A 308 21.92 -13.04 26.03
C ARG A 308 20.58 -13.32 25.35
N TYR A 309 20.57 -14.16 24.32
CA TYR A 309 19.32 -14.61 23.70
C TYR A 309 18.55 -15.53 24.65
N SER A 310 19.24 -16.44 25.34
CA SER A 310 18.63 -17.28 26.38
C SER A 310 17.98 -16.46 27.49
N SER A 311 18.62 -15.37 27.93
CA SER A 311 18.06 -14.46 28.94
C SER A 311 16.78 -13.74 28.48
N ILE A 312 16.68 -13.38 27.19
CA ILE A 312 15.45 -12.82 26.61
C ILE A 312 14.32 -13.85 26.64
N GLU A 313 14.58 -15.08 26.20
CA GLU A 313 13.57 -16.15 26.20
C GLU A 313 13.11 -16.52 27.63
N GLU A 314 14.02 -16.53 28.61
CA GLU A 314 13.67 -16.72 30.03
C GLU A 314 12.81 -15.57 30.59
N SER A 315 13.13 -14.32 30.24
CA SER A 315 12.32 -13.14 30.60
C SER A 315 10.92 -13.16 29.97
N ILE A 316 10.74 -13.85 28.83
CA ILE A 316 9.43 -14.03 28.18
C ILE A 316 8.68 -15.21 28.81
N ALA A 317 9.36 -16.34 29.04
CA ALA A 317 8.77 -17.56 29.59
C ALA A 317 8.25 -17.40 31.03
N THR A 318 8.81 -16.46 31.80
CA THR A 318 8.33 -16.13 33.15
C THR A 318 6.98 -15.41 33.19
N HIS A 319 6.52 -14.83 32.08
CA HIS A 319 5.28 -14.02 32.02
C HIS A 319 4.45 -14.34 30.75
N PRO A 320 3.97 -15.58 30.57
CA PRO A 320 3.46 -16.07 29.28
C PRO A 320 2.10 -15.46 28.85
N GLU A 321 1.28 -14.97 29.79
CA GLU A 321 -0.02 -14.36 29.48
C GLU A 321 0.04 -12.84 29.24
N ASP A 322 1.18 -12.20 29.50
CA ASP A 322 1.33 -10.76 29.27
C ASP A 322 1.96 -10.46 27.90
N ALA A 323 1.15 -9.94 26.99
CA ALA A 323 1.62 -9.44 25.70
C ALA A 323 2.65 -8.29 25.82
N GLN A 324 2.69 -7.58 26.96
CA GLN A 324 3.66 -6.53 27.24
C GLN A 324 5.02 -7.08 27.71
N ALA A 325 5.07 -8.24 28.39
CA ALA A 325 6.31 -8.85 28.86
C ALA A 325 7.29 -9.14 27.70
N ARG A 326 6.79 -9.58 26.55
CA ARG A 326 7.62 -9.73 25.33
C ARG A 326 8.23 -8.41 24.89
N ASN A 327 7.45 -7.33 24.88
CA ASN A 327 7.94 -6.00 24.50
C ASN A 327 8.93 -5.45 25.54
N ALA A 328 8.71 -5.73 26.83
CA ALA A 328 9.61 -5.35 27.91
C ALA A 328 10.97 -6.07 27.79
N ALA A 329 10.98 -7.38 27.56
CA ALA A 329 12.22 -8.15 27.36
C ALA A 329 13.07 -7.60 26.21
N TRP A 330 12.45 -7.30 25.06
CA TRP A 330 13.15 -6.67 23.92
C TRP A 330 13.58 -5.22 24.19
N THR A 331 12.81 -4.45 24.97
CA THR A 331 13.19 -3.09 25.38
C THR A 331 14.40 -3.10 26.31
N ASN A 332 14.46 -4.04 27.25
CA ASN A 332 15.59 -4.24 28.15
C ASN A 332 16.84 -4.63 27.34
N ALA A 333 16.76 -5.68 26.51
CA ALA A 333 17.84 -6.13 25.65
C ALA A 333 18.38 -5.01 24.73
N LYS A 334 17.49 -4.15 24.22
CA LYS A 334 17.88 -2.97 23.43
C LYS A 334 18.83 -2.07 24.20
N SER A 335 18.43 -1.70 25.42
CA SER A 335 19.18 -0.78 26.29
C SER A 335 20.47 -1.40 26.84
N GLU A 336 20.46 -2.70 27.11
CA GLU A 336 21.56 -3.42 27.77
C GLU A 336 22.72 -3.69 26.81
N PHE A 337 22.45 -4.19 25.60
CA PHE A 337 23.52 -4.61 24.69
C PHE A 337 23.33 -4.27 23.21
N ILE A 338 22.11 -4.20 22.68
CA ILE A 338 21.92 -4.02 21.21
C ILE A 338 22.38 -2.63 20.76
N ASP A 339 21.97 -1.56 21.45
CA ASP A 339 22.33 -0.18 21.08
C ASP A 339 23.83 0.09 21.24
N ASP A 340 24.51 -0.59 22.18
CA ASP A 340 25.97 -0.54 22.32
C ASP A 340 26.69 -1.32 21.20
N ILE A 341 26.27 -2.56 20.89
CA ILE A 341 26.85 -3.34 19.78
C ILE A 341 26.67 -2.60 18.45
N TYR A 342 25.49 -2.01 18.21
CA TYR A 342 25.22 -1.22 17.00
C TYR A 342 26.16 -0.03 16.89
N ARG A 343 26.30 0.77 17.96
CA ARG A 343 27.23 1.92 17.99
C ARG A 343 28.69 1.49 17.75
N ARG A 344 29.16 0.44 18.42
CA ARG A 344 30.54 -0.07 18.27
C ARG A 344 30.84 -0.65 16.88
N ASN A 345 29.85 -1.18 16.18
CA ASN A 345 30.03 -1.88 14.89
C ASN A 345 29.38 -1.16 13.69
N MET A 346 28.92 0.09 13.85
CA MET A 346 28.06 0.79 12.88
C MET A 346 28.62 0.78 11.45
N LEU A 347 29.92 1.02 11.26
CA LEU A 347 30.54 1.04 9.94
C LEU A 347 30.55 -0.36 9.29
N THR A 348 30.97 -1.38 10.03
CA THR A 348 30.97 -2.79 9.59
C THR A 348 29.58 -3.28 9.25
N ILE A 349 28.56 -2.91 10.05
CA ILE A 349 27.16 -3.25 9.80
C ILE A 349 26.68 -2.60 8.49
N ARG A 350 26.97 -1.31 8.30
CA ARG A 350 26.56 -0.57 7.08
C ARG A 350 27.25 -1.08 5.82
N SER A 351 28.55 -1.40 5.88
CA SER A 351 29.29 -1.91 4.72
C SER A 351 28.93 -3.35 4.34
N ALA A 352 28.55 -4.19 5.31
CA ALA A 352 28.20 -5.60 5.07
C ALA A 352 26.71 -5.83 4.77
N ALA A 353 25.83 -4.85 5.04
CA ALA A 353 24.39 -4.98 4.79
C ALA A 353 24.05 -5.20 3.30
N SER A 354 24.86 -4.65 2.39
CA SER A 354 24.70 -4.79 0.93
C SER A 354 25.28 -6.07 0.34
N GLU A 355 26.06 -6.87 1.10
CA GLU A 355 26.73 -8.06 0.56
C GLU A 355 25.90 -9.36 0.66
N ARG A 356 24.69 -9.32 1.24
CA ARG A 356 23.88 -10.51 1.55
C ARG A 356 23.08 -11.09 0.37
N CYS A 357 23.71 -11.18 -0.79
CA CYS A 357 23.52 -12.35 -1.64
C CYS A 357 24.77 -12.69 -2.47
N PRO A 358 25.42 -13.84 -2.21
CA PRO A 358 26.54 -14.29 -3.00
C PRO A 358 26.14 -15.33 -4.06
N LEU A 359 26.22 -14.94 -5.33
CA LEU A 359 26.89 -15.79 -6.32
C LEU A 359 28.41 -15.51 -6.28
N LYS A 360 29.00 -15.56 -5.09
CA LYS A 360 30.46 -15.67 -4.93
C LYS A 360 30.76 -17.17 -4.83
N THR A 361 31.17 -17.75 -5.95
CA THR A 361 31.73 -19.10 -6.01
C THR A 361 32.94 -19.20 -5.10
N ASN A 362 32.78 -19.84 -3.93
CA ASN A 362 33.86 -20.49 -3.20
C ASN A 362 33.29 -21.53 -2.23
N PHE A 363 33.03 -22.73 -2.74
CA PHE A 363 32.88 -23.93 -1.92
C PHE A 363 34.17 -24.17 -1.14
N ARG A 364 34.19 -23.78 0.15
CA ARG A 364 35.04 -24.30 1.24
C ARG A 364 34.80 -23.45 2.49
N PHE A 365 33.83 -23.83 3.34
CA PHE A 365 34.00 -23.77 4.81
C PHE A 365 32.91 -24.44 5.69
N VAL A 366 32.04 -25.33 5.18
CA VAL A 366 31.13 -26.13 6.05
C VAL A 366 31.19 -27.63 5.72
N SER A 367 32.31 -28.27 6.07
CA SER A 367 32.48 -29.74 6.01
C SER A 367 33.11 -30.33 7.28
N LYS A 368 33.27 -29.54 8.35
CA LYS A 368 33.94 -29.97 9.59
C LYS A 368 33.03 -30.18 10.82
N TYR A 369 31.72 -29.94 10.70
CA TYR A 369 30.77 -30.11 11.81
C TYR A 369 29.83 -31.33 11.69
N TRP A 370 30.02 -32.19 10.68
CA TRP A 370 29.22 -33.40 10.44
C TRP A 370 30.06 -34.69 10.51
N ASN A 371 31.11 -34.70 11.33
CA ASN A 371 31.90 -35.90 11.66
C ASN A 371 32.47 -35.75 13.07
N LEU A 372 31.61 -35.90 14.08
CA LEU A 372 31.96 -36.12 15.48
C LEU A 372 30.71 -36.54 16.29
N HIS A 373 30.07 -37.63 15.86
CA HIS A 373 29.52 -38.69 16.71
C HIS A 373 29.11 -39.89 15.87
#